data_AF-A0A1C4G6S4-F1
#
_entry.id   AF-A0A1C4G6S4-F1
#
_cell.length_a   1.000
_cell.length_b   1.000
_cell.length_c   1.000
_cell.angle_alpha   90.00
_cell.angle_beta   90.00
_cell.angle_gamma   90.00
#
_symmetry.space_group_name_H-M   'P 1'
#
loop_
_entity.id
_entity.type
_entity.pdbx_description
1 polymer ?
#
loop_
_entity_poly.entity_id
_entity_poly.type
_entity_poly.pdbx_seq_one_letter_code
_entity_poly.pdbx_strand_id
1 'polypeptide(L)'
;MPIIIVGIVLLIWEIHFDFHRRSEINKIALVDLDLELTGIVENVDNGDNFHGYGIIRLKIINSNIQAYDPRGKLQYYFCIIKDGIAEVYDHASSSNTFIGDTLVYNTREKISAIIKNGRKIKNGSIGVNTEDAYYRYITLKTIFKE
;
A
#
# COMPACT_ATOMS: atom_id res chain seq x y z
N MET A 1 -26.79 34.85 15.55
CA MET A 1 -26.48 34.36 14.18
C MET A 1 -24.98 34.32 13.84
N PRO A 2 -24.10 35.30 14.15
CA PRO A 2 -22.70 35.24 13.72
C PRO A 2 -21.88 34.13 14.42
N ILE A 3 -22.22 33.79 15.67
CA ILE A 3 -21.51 32.78 16.47
C ILE A 3 -21.63 31.38 15.85
N ILE A 4 -22.78 31.05 15.25
CA ILE A 4 -23.01 29.74 14.62
C ILE A 4 -22.15 29.62 13.35
N ILE A 5 -22.02 30.69 12.58
CA ILE A 5 -21.20 30.71 11.36
C ILE A 5 -19.70 30.56 11.70
N VAL A 6 -19.22 31.25 12.74
CA VAL A 6 -17.83 31.10 13.21
C VAL A 6 -17.55 29.67 13.68
N GLY A 7 -18.49 29.04 14.41
CA GLY A 7 -18.37 27.65 14.83
C GLY A 7 -18.30 26.67 13.65
N ILE A 8 -19.12 26.87 12.61
CA ILE A 8 -19.10 26.03 11.40
C ILE A 8 -17.78 26.20 10.64
N VAL A 9 -17.27 27.42 10.51
CA VAL A 9 -15.99 27.70 9.82
C VAL A 9 -14.81 27.05 10.56
N LEU A 10 -14.77 27.13 11.89
CA LEU A 10 -13.74 26.47 12.69
C LEU A 10 -13.81 24.95 12.57
N LEU A 11 -15.02 24.37 12.57
CA LEU A 11 -15.23 22.94 12.45
C LEU A 11 -14.84 22.42 11.05
N ILE A 12 -15.15 23.16 9.99
CA ILE A 12 -14.68 22.84 8.63
C ILE A 12 -13.15 22.94 8.55
N TRP A 13 -12.55 23.94 9.19
CA TRP A 13 -11.10 24.11 9.18
C TRP A 13 -10.39 22.97 9.93
N GLU A 14 -10.88 22.55 11.10
CA GLU A 14 -10.33 21.40 11.83
C GLU A 14 -10.43 20.11 11.01
N ILE A 15 -11.59 19.83 10.39
CA ILE A 15 -11.76 18.66 9.52
C ILE A 15 -10.78 18.70 8.35
N HIS A 16 -10.62 19.86 7.71
CA HIS A 16 -9.75 19.97 6.56
C HIS A 16 -8.26 19.83 6.94
N PHE A 17 -7.88 20.39 8.09
CA PHE A 17 -6.53 20.28 8.63
C PHE A 17 -6.17 18.85 9.02
N ASP A 18 -7.09 18.12 9.66
CA ASP A 18 -6.90 16.71 10.03
C ASP A 18 -6.72 15.81 8.80
N PHE A 19 -7.50 16.03 7.74
CA PHE A 19 -7.38 15.28 6.50
C PHE A 19 -6.01 15.48 5.84
N HIS A 20 -5.55 16.72 5.75
CA HIS A 20 -4.26 17.04 5.13
C HIS A 20 -3.09 16.44 5.90
N ARG A 21 -3.14 16.52 7.24
CA ARG A 21 -2.10 15.96 8.12
C ARG A 21 -1.99 14.43 8.01
N ARG A 22 -3.11 13.72 7.89
CA ARG A 22 -3.13 12.26 7.72
C ARG A 22 -2.52 11.80 6.39
N SER A 23 -2.77 12.52 5.29
CA SER A 23 -2.18 12.18 3.99
C SER A 23 -0.65 12.23 4.01
N GLU A 24 -0.09 13.26 4.65
CA GLU A 24 1.36 13.42 4.77
C GLU A 24 2.01 12.36 5.68
N ILE A 25 1.34 11.97 6.79
CA ILE A 25 1.82 10.88 7.66
C ILE A 25 1.98 9.57 6.89
N ASN A 26 1.04 9.22 6.03
CA ASN A 26 1.11 7.96 5.28
C ASN A 26 2.24 7.96 4.22
N LYS A 27 2.52 9.12 3.60
CA LYS A 27 3.65 9.25 2.65
C LYS A 27 5.00 9.14 3.35
N ILE A 28 5.12 9.70 4.56
CA ILE A 28 6.32 9.61 5.40
C ILE A 28 6.51 8.16 5.85
N ALA A 29 5.45 7.51 6.34
CA ALA A 29 5.49 6.13 6.80
C ALA A 29 5.97 5.13 5.75
N LEU A 30 5.71 5.38 4.46
CA LEU A 30 6.24 4.54 3.39
C LEU A 30 7.78 4.60 3.30
N VAL A 31 8.37 5.79 3.38
CA VAL A 31 9.83 5.97 3.30
C VAL A 31 10.48 5.45 4.58
N ASP A 32 9.90 5.79 5.73
CA ASP A 32 10.40 5.39 7.04
C ASP A 32 10.31 3.88 7.29
N LEU A 33 9.44 3.18 6.55
CA LEU A 33 9.36 1.73 6.60
C LEU A 33 10.70 1.07 6.19
N ASP A 34 11.47 1.71 5.32
CA ASP A 34 12.80 1.22 4.89
C ASP A 34 12.80 -0.26 4.44
N LEU A 35 11.75 -0.69 3.75
CA LEU A 35 11.57 -2.07 3.33
C LEU A 35 12.36 -2.34 2.05
N GLU A 36 13.18 -3.38 2.11
CA GLU A 36 13.73 -4.10 0.97
C GLU A 36 13.06 -5.48 0.92
N LEU A 37 12.32 -5.76 -0.16
CA LEU A 37 11.53 -6.98 -0.29
C LEU A 37 11.68 -7.55 -1.70
N THR A 38 12.02 -8.83 -1.77
CA THR A 38 11.97 -9.63 -2.99
C THR A 38 11.07 -10.83 -2.76
N GLY A 39 10.08 -11.03 -3.62
CA GLY A 39 9.13 -12.14 -3.49
C GLY A 39 8.59 -12.65 -4.82
N ILE A 40 8.10 -13.88 -4.81
CA ILE A 40 7.44 -14.51 -5.96
C ILE A 40 5.94 -14.30 -5.84
N VAL A 41 5.31 -13.86 -6.92
CA VAL A 41 3.86 -13.69 -7.00
C VAL A 41 3.17 -15.04 -6.90
N GLU A 42 2.40 -15.25 -5.84
CA GLU A 42 1.53 -16.43 -5.68
C GLU A 42 0.09 -16.13 -6.11
N ASN A 43 -0.35 -14.87 -5.98
CA ASN A 43 -1.71 -14.47 -6.34
C ASN A 43 -1.79 -12.97 -6.63
N VAL A 44 -2.73 -12.61 -7.51
CA VAL A 44 -3.07 -11.24 -7.86
C VAL A 44 -4.60 -11.12 -7.83
N ASP A 45 -5.13 -10.26 -6.96
CA ASP A 45 -6.55 -9.86 -6.94
C ASP A 45 -6.63 -8.41 -7.47
N ASN A 46 -7.26 -8.23 -8.62
CA ASN A 46 -7.41 -6.92 -9.23
C ASN A 46 -8.57 -6.16 -8.58
N GLY A 47 -8.30 -4.95 -8.09
CA GLY A 47 -9.35 -4.05 -7.66
C GLY A 47 -10.00 -3.40 -8.88
N ASP A 48 -11.01 -4.05 -9.46
CA ASP A 48 -11.65 -3.68 -10.74
C ASP A 48 -12.15 -2.22 -10.82
N ASN A 49 -12.22 -1.49 -9.70
CA ASN A 49 -12.68 -0.09 -9.63
C ASN A 49 -11.69 0.87 -8.94
N PHE A 50 -10.44 0.47 -8.71
CA PHE A 50 -9.47 1.26 -7.95
C PHE A 50 -8.28 1.67 -8.81
N HIS A 51 -8.52 2.14 -10.04
CA HIS A 51 -7.46 2.63 -10.93
C HIS A 51 -6.31 1.65 -11.21
N GLY A 52 -6.55 0.34 -11.08
CA GLY A 52 -5.51 -0.69 -11.21
C GLY A 52 -4.67 -0.88 -9.95
N TYR A 53 -5.16 -0.47 -8.78
CA TYR A 53 -4.69 -1.01 -7.52
C TYR A 53 -5.31 -2.39 -7.28
N GLY A 54 -4.55 -3.28 -6.65
CA GLY A 54 -5.00 -4.62 -6.30
C GLY A 54 -4.33 -5.13 -5.02
N ILE A 55 -4.49 -6.42 -4.77
CA ILE A 55 -3.75 -7.12 -3.72
C ILE A 55 -2.83 -8.13 -4.40
N ILE A 56 -1.54 -8.02 -4.14
CA ILE A 56 -0.53 -8.94 -4.66
C ILE A 56 0.04 -9.71 -3.49
N ARG A 57 -0.10 -11.04 -3.55
CA ARG A 57 0.47 -11.94 -2.56
C ARG A 57 1.80 -12.46 -3.02
N LEU A 58 2.79 -12.27 -2.18
CA LEU A 58 4.16 -12.64 -2.43
C LEU A 58 4.60 -13.69 -1.42
N LYS A 59 5.15 -14.79 -1.93
CA LYS A 59 6.04 -15.62 -1.13
C LYS A 59 7.39 -14.93 -1.03
N ILE A 60 7.82 -14.63 0.19
CA ILE A 60 9.06 -13.88 0.41
C ILE A 60 10.26 -14.77 0.09
N ILE A 61 11.13 -14.28 -0.79
CA ILE A 61 12.46 -14.86 -1.05
C ILE A 61 13.48 -14.22 -0.11
N ASN A 62 13.46 -12.88 -0.04
CA ASN A 62 14.36 -12.10 0.80
C ASN A 62 13.63 -10.85 1.30
N SER A 63 13.80 -10.51 2.57
CA SER A 63 13.42 -9.21 3.08
C SER A 63 14.26 -8.81 4.29
N ASN A 64 14.52 -7.52 4.44
CA ASN A 64 15.13 -6.97 5.66
C ASN A 64 14.13 -6.88 6.83
N ILE A 65 12.82 -7.01 6.59
CA ILE A 65 11.77 -6.97 7.61
C ILE A 65 11.01 -8.30 7.61
N GLN A 66 10.97 -8.98 8.76
CA GLN A 66 10.34 -10.30 8.88
C GLN A 66 8.84 -10.24 9.17
N ALA A 67 8.39 -9.20 9.87
CA ALA A 67 7.00 -9.00 10.24
C ALA A 67 6.69 -7.50 10.29
N TYR A 68 5.57 -7.12 9.69
CA TYR A 68 5.09 -5.75 9.67
C TYR A 68 3.58 -5.75 9.50
N ASP A 69 2.89 -5.20 10.49
CA ASP A 69 1.45 -5.01 10.46
C ASP A 69 1.13 -3.58 10.95
N PRO A 70 0.81 -2.65 10.02
CA PRO A 70 0.47 -1.27 10.36
C PRO A 70 -0.99 -1.07 10.71
N ARG A 71 -1.82 -2.13 10.68
CA ARG A 71 -3.24 -2.01 11.04
C ARG A 71 -3.37 -1.48 12.48
N GLY A 72 -4.33 -0.58 12.68
CA GLY A 72 -4.51 0.15 13.93
C GLY A 72 -3.50 1.29 14.18
N LYS A 73 -2.44 1.43 13.39
CA LYS A 73 -1.45 2.52 13.49
C LYS A 73 -1.54 3.51 12.33
N LEU A 74 -1.73 3.00 11.12
CA LEU A 74 -1.85 3.80 9.90
C LEU A 74 -3.24 3.63 9.30
N GLN A 75 -3.79 4.72 8.78
CA GLN A 75 -5.06 4.68 8.05
C GLN A 75 -4.89 4.05 6.67
N TYR A 76 -3.77 4.36 5.99
CA TYR A 76 -3.41 3.81 4.70
C TYR A 76 -1.99 3.25 4.76
N TYR A 77 -1.78 2.08 4.17
CA TYR A 77 -0.52 1.35 4.25
C TYR A 77 -0.24 0.56 2.96
N PHE A 78 1.03 0.41 2.65
CA PHE A 78 1.50 -0.24 1.42
C PHE A 78 1.48 -1.76 1.47
N CYS A 79 1.75 -2.37 2.63
CA CYS A 79 1.80 -3.82 2.74
C CYS A 79 1.55 -4.33 4.16
N ILE A 80 1.30 -5.63 4.26
CA ILE A 80 1.40 -6.43 5.49
C ILE A 80 2.39 -7.56 5.23
N ILE A 81 3.27 -7.83 6.19
CA ILE A 81 4.26 -8.91 6.15
C ILE A 81 4.05 -9.79 7.37
N LYS A 82 3.76 -11.08 7.15
CA LYS A 82 3.55 -12.05 8.23
C LYS A 82 3.81 -13.47 7.72
N ASP A 83 4.47 -14.28 8.54
CA ASP A 83 4.68 -15.73 8.31
C ASP A 83 5.32 -16.06 6.94
N GLY A 84 6.28 -15.24 6.51
CA GLY A 84 6.98 -15.43 5.23
C GLY A 84 6.17 -15.06 3.98
N ILE A 85 5.02 -14.42 4.18
CA ILE A 85 4.13 -13.92 3.12
C ILE A 85 4.04 -12.40 3.24
N ALA A 86 4.03 -11.72 2.09
CA ALA A 86 3.70 -10.30 2.01
C ALA A 86 2.44 -10.08 1.16
N GLU A 87 1.48 -9.33 1.68
CA GLU A 87 0.41 -8.73 0.88
C GLU A 87 0.78 -7.29 0.57
N VAL A 88 1.00 -6.99 -0.70
CA VAL A 88 1.32 -5.66 -1.21
C VAL A 88 0.08 -5.06 -1.87
N TYR A 89 -0.21 -3.82 -1.51
CA TYR A 89 -1.36 -3.03 -1.95
C TYR A 89 -0.88 -1.96 -2.93
N ASP A 90 -0.61 -2.37 -4.15
CA ASP A 90 0.05 -1.54 -5.15
C ASP A 90 -0.67 -1.63 -6.50
N HIS A 91 -0.31 -0.69 -7.38
CA HIS A 91 -0.68 -0.62 -8.79
C HIS A 91 -0.10 -1.76 -9.64
N ALA A 92 0.65 -2.67 -9.04
CA ALA A 92 1.43 -3.66 -9.78
C ALA A 92 0.57 -4.66 -10.58
N SER A 93 -0.75 -4.54 -10.59
CA SER A 93 -1.61 -5.12 -11.60
C SER A 93 -2.62 -4.09 -12.14
N SER A 94 -2.56 -3.78 -13.43
CA SER A 94 -3.71 -4.27 -14.19
C SER A 94 -3.37 -4.88 -15.55
N SER A 95 -2.09 -5.02 -15.96
CA SER A 95 -1.82 -5.69 -17.25
C SER A 95 -0.60 -6.61 -17.36
N ASN A 96 0.42 -6.54 -16.49
CA ASN A 96 1.70 -7.21 -16.77
C ASN A 96 2.37 -8.01 -15.63
N THR A 97 1.71 -8.16 -14.48
CA THR A 97 2.20 -9.01 -13.37
C THR A 97 1.38 -10.29 -13.32
N PHE A 98 2.07 -11.42 -13.29
CA PHE A 98 1.48 -12.75 -13.32
C PHE A 98 2.05 -13.62 -12.20
N ILE A 99 1.32 -14.68 -11.85
CA ILE A 99 1.80 -15.70 -10.91
C ILE A 99 3.13 -16.28 -11.42
N GLY A 100 4.10 -16.40 -10.51
CA GLY A 100 5.46 -16.85 -10.80
C GLY A 100 6.44 -15.72 -11.13
N ASP A 101 5.98 -14.50 -11.39
CA ASP A 101 6.87 -13.35 -11.53
C ASP A 101 7.58 -13.06 -10.20
N THR A 102 8.78 -12.49 -10.27
CA THR A 102 9.48 -11.99 -9.09
C THR A 102 9.32 -10.48 -9.00
N LEU A 103 8.82 -9.99 -7.86
CA LEU A 103 8.73 -8.57 -7.57
C LEU A 103 9.82 -8.16 -6.59
N VAL A 104 10.35 -6.96 -6.82
CA VAL A 104 11.32 -6.31 -5.92
C VAL A 104 10.77 -4.94 -5.53
N TYR A 105 10.83 -4.63 -4.24
CA TYR A 105 10.40 -3.37 -3.66
C TYR A 105 11.51 -2.79 -2.79
N ASN A 106 11.75 -1.49 -2.95
CA ASN A 106 12.59 -0.69 -2.05
C ASN A 106 11.81 0.59 -1.71
N THR A 107 11.31 0.69 -0.47
CA THR A 107 10.45 1.81 -0.08
C THR A 107 11.24 3.08 0.25
N ARG A 108 12.52 2.97 0.64
CA ARG A 108 13.41 4.12 0.82
C ARG A 108 13.61 4.88 -0.49
N GLU A 109 13.84 4.15 -1.58
CA GLU A 109 13.99 4.70 -2.93
C GLU A 109 12.63 4.87 -3.66
N LYS A 110 11.54 4.37 -3.07
CA LYS A 110 10.18 4.34 -3.65
C LYS A 110 10.10 3.62 -5.01
N ILE A 111 10.92 2.59 -5.20
CA ILE A 111 10.98 1.84 -6.46
C ILE A 111 10.37 0.44 -6.32
N SER A 112 9.65 0.04 -7.36
CA SER A 112 9.23 -1.34 -7.57
C SER A 112 9.77 -1.86 -8.91
N ALA A 113 9.96 -3.17 -9.00
CA ALA A 113 10.42 -3.79 -10.23
C ALA A 113 9.83 -5.19 -10.43
N ILE A 114 9.58 -5.53 -11.69
CA ILE A 114 9.23 -6.89 -12.10
C ILE A 114 10.46 -7.53 -12.73
N ILE A 115 10.83 -8.71 -12.23
CA ILE A 115 11.87 -9.56 -12.79
C ILE A 115 11.19 -10.76 -13.44
N LYS A 116 11.43 -10.95 -14.74
CA LYS A 116 11.02 -12.13 -15.51
C LYS A 116 12.25 -12.80 -16.09
N ASN A 117 12.38 -14.11 -15.90
CA ASN A 117 13.51 -14.91 -16.41
C ASN A 117 14.87 -14.30 -16.04
N GLY A 118 15.02 -13.83 -14.79
CA GLY A 118 16.24 -13.20 -14.28
C GLY A 118 16.56 -11.82 -14.84
N ARG A 119 15.69 -11.22 -15.66
CA ARG A 119 15.87 -9.88 -16.22
C ARG A 119 14.84 -8.91 -15.66
N LYS A 120 15.30 -7.71 -15.29
CA LYS A 120 14.44 -6.59 -14.92
C LYS A 120 13.71 -6.10 -16.16
N ILE A 121 12.38 -6.18 -16.17
CA ILE A 121 11.58 -5.82 -17.35
C ILE A 121 10.81 -4.51 -17.19
N LYS A 122 10.59 -4.06 -15.94
CA LYS A 122 9.84 -2.84 -15.66
C LYS A 122 10.31 -2.22 -14.35
N ASN A 123 10.42 -0.89 -14.34
CA ASN A 123 10.49 -0.07 -13.12
C ASN A 123 9.13 0.58 -12.88
N GLY A 124 8.67 0.56 -11.64
CA GLY A 124 7.53 1.30 -11.15
C GLY A 124 7.91 2.18 -9.96
N SER A 125 7.00 3.07 -9.60
CA SER A 125 7.06 3.82 -8.35
C SER A 125 6.10 3.20 -7.35
N ILE A 126 6.51 3.12 -6.09
CA ILE A 126 5.63 2.69 -5.01
C ILE A 126 4.72 3.84 -4.58
N GLY A 127 3.42 3.57 -4.51
CA GLY A 127 2.41 4.50 -3.99
C GLY A 127 1.58 3.89 -2.87
N VAL A 128 0.93 4.76 -2.08
CA VAL A 128 -0.13 4.38 -1.15
C VAL A 128 -1.41 5.01 -1.67
N ASN A 129 -2.41 4.19 -2.01
CA ASN A 129 -3.73 4.69 -2.34
C ASN A 129 -4.36 5.31 -1.06
N THR A 130 -5.06 6.43 -1.16
CA THR A 130 -5.70 7.08 -0.01
C THR A 130 -7.23 7.10 -0.12
N GLU A 131 -7.81 6.24 -0.94
CA GLU A 131 -9.25 6.06 -1.09
C GLU A 131 -9.78 5.07 -0.04
N ASP A 132 -10.69 5.52 0.82
CA ASP A 132 -11.30 4.65 1.84
C ASP A 132 -12.02 3.44 1.25
N ALA A 133 -12.58 3.58 0.05
CA ALA A 133 -13.26 2.48 -0.63
C ALA A 133 -12.28 1.33 -0.96
N TYR A 134 -11.05 1.66 -1.33
CA TYR A 134 -10.00 0.68 -1.59
C TYR A 134 -9.57 -0.04 -0.32
N TYR A 135 -9.43 0.67 0.81
CA TYR A 135 -9.07 0.02 2.09
C TYR A 135 -10.19 -0.84 2.67
N ARG A 136 -11.46 -0.49 2.39
CA ARG A 136 -12.58 -1.41 2.67
C ARG A 136 -12.47 -2.69 1.84
N TYR A 137 -12.12 -2.57 0.55
CA TYR A 137 -11.86 -3.73 -0.30
C TYR A 137 -10.70 -4.59 0.24
N ILE A 138 -9.55 -3.97 0.59
CA ILE A 138 -8.41 -4.68 1.21
C ILE A 138 -8.85 -5.43 2.47
N THR A 139 -9.55 -4.77 3.38
CA THR A 139 -9.97 -5.36 4.67
C THR A 139 -10.85 -6.60 4.46
N LEU A 140 -11.71 -6.59 3.44
CA LEU A 140 -12.56 -7.75 3.13
C LEU A 140 -11.76 -8.90 2.52
N LYS A 141 -10.75 -8.59 1.68
CA LYS A 141 -10.05 -9.55 0.82
C LYS A 141 -8.71 -10.04 1.36
N THR A 142 -8.11 -9.35 2.33
CA THR A 142 -6.84 -9.75 2.95
C THR A 142 -6.94 -11.15 3.57
N ILE A 143 -5.87 -11.93 3.41
CA ILE A 143 -5.72 -13.23 4.08
C ILE A 143 -5.37 -13.08 5.56
N PHE A 144 -4.85 -11.93 5.96
CA PHE A 144 -4.46 -11.68 7.34
C PHE A 144 -5.69 -11.24 8.13
N LYS A 145 -6.40 -12.20 8.72
CA LYS A 145 -7.48 -11.88 9.67
C LYS A 145 -6.88 -11.43 11.01
N GLU A 146 -7.58 -10.52 11.67
CA GLU A 146 -7.28 -10.08 13.04
C GLU A 146 -7.70 -11.14 14.06
#